data_AF-A0A2E0WXF2-F1
#
_entry.id   AF-A0A2E0WXF2-F1
#
_cell.length_a   1.000
_cell.length_b   1.000
_cell.length_c   1.000
_cell.angle_alpha   90.00
_cell.angle_beta   90.00
_cell.angle_gamma   90.00
#
_symmetry.space_group_name_H-M   'P 1'
#
loop_
_entity.id
_entity.type
_entity.pdbx_description
1 polymer ?
#
loop_
_entity_poly.entity_id
_entity_poly.type
_entity_poly.pdbx_seq_one_letter_code
_entity_poly.pdbx_strand_id
1 'polypeptide(L)'
;MATVDNDNSQSGAAACPRCGAAVDPAASRCWLCDAALGDLQAAPTSATAQPRHASFSFSFSALMLVVTLVTICCGLIAAAPGLGIPFSVLLVPVFVRTMLVIRRRSQQGRPPSRGEKAQLLATSFGVAATVLVVLCTASAGAFAGVCFGLAAIIDARLEDLGFLFITATVVAAPLSVVALWWCVRWIRARWRRDTQLPED
;
A
#
# COMPACT_ATOMS: atom_id res chain seq x y z
N MET A 1 -2.13 -54.00 -9.64
CA MET A 1 -1.66 -52.95 -10.58
C MET A 1 -2.86 -52.48 -11.37
N ALA A 2 -3.49 -51.39 -10.94
CA ALA A 2 -4.60 -50.76 -11.64
C ALA A 2 -4.06 -49.47 -12.26
N THR A 3 -4.13 -49.39 -13.58
CA THR A 3 -3.78 -48.21 -14.38
C THR A 3 -4.89 -47.17 -14.21
N VAL A 4 -4.54 -46.00 -13.69
CA VAL A 4 -5.41 -44.82 -13.69
C VAL A 4 -5.23 -44.16 -15.05
N ASP A 5 -6.17 -44.45 -15.96
CA ASP A 5 -6.25 -43.78 -17.26
C ASP A 5 -6.68 -42.32 -17.02
N ASN A 6 -5.74 -41.43 -17.28
CA ASN A 6 -5.89 -39.99 -17.14
C ASN A 6 -6.34 -39.45 -18.50
N ASP A 7 -7.62 -39.64 -18.83
CA ASP A 7 -8.24 -39.11 -20.05
C ASP A 7 -8.31 -37.58 -19.99
N ASN A 8 -7.22 -36.96 -20.45
CA ASN A 8 -7.06 -35.53 -20.68
C ASN A 8 -7.80 -35.11 -21.95
N SER A 9 -9.10 -35.39 -22.00
CA SER A 9 -10.01 -34.77 -22.97
C SER A 9 -10.24 -33.33 -22.56
N GLN A 10 -9.34 -32.45 -22.99
CA GLN A 10 -9.57 -31.01 -23.03
C GLN A 10 -10.64 -30.69 -24.08
N SER A 11 -11.87 -31.16 -23.86
CA SER A 11 -13.06 -30.57 -24.46
C SER A 11 -13.09 -29.13 -23.95
N GLY A 12 -12.83 -28.17 -24.84
CA GLY A 12 -12.67 -26.76 -24.50
C GLY A 12 -13.88 -26.23 -23.73
N ALA A 13 -13.81 -26.30 -22.41
CA ALA A 13 -14.85 -25.81 -21.53
C ALA A 13 -14.97 -24.30 -21.76
N ALA A 14 -16.14 -23.88 -22.25
CA ALA A 14 -16.41 -22.47 -22.46
C ALA A 14 -16.39 -21.77 -21.11
N ALA A 15 -15.56 -20.74 -20.95
CA ALA A 15 -15.56 -19.92 -19.76
C ALA A 15 -16.64 -18.83 -19.89
N CYS A 16 -17.41 -18.59 -18.83
CA CYS A 16 -18.40 -17.52 -18.79
C CYS A 16 -17.71 -16.17 -19.02
N PRO A 17 -18.15 -15.34 -20.00
CA PRO A 17 -17.50 -14.07 -20.29
C PRO A 17 -17.63 -13.03 -19.17
N ARG A 18 -18.58 -13.25 -18.23
CA ARG A 18 -18.88 -12.31 -17.14
C ARG A 18 -18.06 -12.58 -15.87
N CYS A 19 -17.91 -13.85 -15.49
CA CYS A 19 -17.24 -14.24 -14.24
C CYS A 19 -16.02 -15.16 -14.42
N GLY A 20 -15.79 -15.70 -15.62
CA GLY A 20 -14.69 -16.61 -15.92
C GLY A 20 -14.86 -18.05 -15.42
N ALA A 21 -16.00 -18.39 -14.81
CA ALA A 21 -16.28 -19.77 -14.39
C ALA A 21 -16.37 -20.70 -15.61
N ALA A 22 -15.87 -21.93 -15.48
CA ALA A 22 -16.10 -22.96 -16.49
C ALA A 22 -17.61 -23.27 -16.58
N VAL A 23 -18.12 -23.32 -17.80
CA VAL A 23 -19.54 -23.58 -18.08
C VAL A 23 -19.66 -24.72 -19.08
N ASP A 24 -20.66 -25.56 -18.85
CA ASP A 24 -21.08 -26.57 -19.81
C ASP A 24 -21.55 -25.87 -21.10
N PRO A 25 -21.07 -26.28 -22.29
CA PRO A 25 -21.50 -25.69 -23.55
C PRO A 25 -23.01 -25.78 -23.80
N ALA A 26 -23.74 -26.70 -23.13
CA ALA A 26 -25.19 -26.81 -23.24
C ALA A 26 -25.97 -25.92 -22.24
N ALA A 27 -25.29 -25.25 -21.30
CA ALA A 27 -25.96 -24.43 -20.29
C ALA A 27 -26.42 -23.08 -20.87
N SER A 28 -27.71 -22.77 -20.70
CA SER A 28 -28.28 -21.47 -21.10
C SER A 28 -27.97 -20.34 -20.13
N ARG A 29 -27.49 -20.67 -18.91
CA ARG A 29 -27.12 -19.72 -17.84
C ARG A 29 -25.87 -20.19 -17.11
N CYS A 30 -25.06 -19.22 -16.66
CA CYS A 30 -23.89 -19.52 -15.84
C CYS A 30 -24.29 -19.92 -14.42
N TRP A 31 -23.89 -21.11 -13.96
CA TRP A 31 -24.22 -21.61 -12.63
C TRP A 31 -23.71 -20.73 -11.46
N LEU A 32 -22.68 -19.89 -11.69
CA LEU A 32 -22.08 -19.05 -10.64
C LEU A 32 -22.69 -17.65 -10.56
N CYS A 33 -22.95 -17.01 -11.71
CA CYS A 33 -23.41 -15.62 -11.76
C CYS A 33 -24.79 -15.44 -12.39
N ASP A 34 -25.44 -16.53 -12.79
CA ASP A 34 -26.77 -16.62 -13.41
C ASP A 34 -26.94 -15.79 -14.70
N ALA A 35 -25.83 -15.41 -15.34
CA ALA A 35 -25.84 -14.70 -16.61
C ALA A 35 -26.27 -15.63 -17.76
N ALA A 36 -27.20 -15.18 -18.61
CA ALA A 36 -27.62 -15.90 -19.80
C ALA A 36 -26.49 -16.01 -20.83
N LEU A 37 -26.35 -17.19 -21.46
CA LEU A 37 -25.29 -17.53 -22.41
C LEU A 37 -25.78 -17.65 -23.87
N GLY A 38 -27.10 -17.50 -24.09
CA GLY A 38 -27.79 -17.92 -25.31
C GLY A 38 -27.49 -17.16 -26.61
N ASP A 39 -26.87 -15.97 -26.57
CA ASP A 39 -26.83 -15.08 -27.75
C ASP A 39 -25.45 -14.93 -28.41
N LEU A 40 -24.44 -15.70 -28.00
CA LEU A 40 -23.06 -15.52 -28.49
C LEU A 40 -22.77 -16.16 -29.87
N GLN A 41 -23.72 -16.89 -30.47
CA GLN A 41 -23.44 -17.74 -31.64
C GLN A 41 -23.63 -17.08 -33.02
N ALA A 42 -24.15 -15.83 -33.16
CA ALA A 42 -24.55 -15.33 -34.49
C ALA A 42 -24.16 -13.89 -34.88
N ALA A 43 -23.44 -13.12 -34.07
CA ALA A 43 -23.05 -11.75 -34.45
C ALA A 43 -21.57 -11.67 -34.87
N PRO A 44 -21.22 -11.23 -36.10
CA PRO A 44 -19.85 -10.92 -36.46
C PRO A 44 -19.31 -9.81 -35.55
N THR A 45 -18.25 -10.18 -34.84
CA THR A 45 -17.68 -9.55 -33.66
C THR A 45 -17.05 -8.20 -33.96
N SER A 46 -17.86 -7.15 -34.11
CA SER A 46 -17.38 -5.78 -33.91
C SER A 46 -17.16 -5.61 -32.40
N ALA A 47 -15.96 -5.97 -31.94
CA ALA A 47 -15.54 -5.92 -30.54
C ALA A 47 -15.56 -4.47 -30.03
N THR A 48 -16.75 -3.99 -29.69
CA THR A 48 -16.90 -2.80 -28.87
C THR A 48 -16.30 -3.19 -27.52
N ALA A 49 -15.20 -2.53 -27.15
CA ALA A 49 -14.55 -2.70 -25.87
C ALA A 49 -15.56 -2.38 -24.76
N GLN A 50 -16.33 -3.39 -24.37
CA GLN A 50 -17.36 -3.25 -23.35
C GLN A 50 -16.60 -2.93 -22.06
N PRO A 51 -16.92 -1.82 -21.38
CA PRO A 51 -16.22 -1.43 -20.16
C PRO A 51 -16.40 -2.56 -19.15
N ARG A 52 -15.31 -3.30 -18.92
CA ARG A 52 -15.28 -4.35 -17.90
C ARG A 52 -15.60 -3.67 -16.59
N HIS A 53 -16.81 -3.87 -16.08
CA HIS A 53 -17.16 -3.49 -14.72
C HIS A 53 -16.15 -4.19 -13.81
N ALA A 54 -15.18 -3.43 -13.32
CA ALA A 54 -14.16 -3.92 -12.41
C ALA A 54 -14.87 -4.31 -11.11
N SER A 55 -15.27 -5.57 -11.00
CA SER A 55 -15.74 -6.14 -9.76
C SER A 55 -14.58 -6.00 -8.77
N PHE A 56 -14.83 -5.27 -7.68
CA PHE A 56 -13.87 -5.10 -6.60
C PHE A 56 -13.69 -6.45 -5.89
N SER A 57 -12.87 -7.32 -6.47
CA SER A 57 -12.43 -8.54 -5.81
C SER A 57 -11.35 -8.14 -4.82
N PHE A 58 -11.78 -7.76 -3.62
CA PHE A 58 -10.88 -7.57 -2.50
C PHE A 58 -10.28 -8.94 -2.18
N SER A 59 -9.00 -9.13 -2.52
CA SER A 59 -8.32 -10.37 -2.22
C SER A 59 -8.39 -10.62 -0.70
N PHE A 60 -8.83 -11.81 -0.29
CA PHE A 60 -8.88 -12.21 1.12
C PHE A 60 -7.56 -11.92 1.87
N SER A 61 -6.44 -12.00 1.16
CA SER A 61 -5.11 -11.64 1.67
C SER A 61 -4.98 -10.18 2.09
N ALA A 62 -5.57 -9.24 1.34
CA ALA A 62 -5.57 -7.82 1.69
C ALA A 62 -6.46 -7.55 2.92
N LEU A 63 -7.57 -8.27 3.03
CA LEU A 63 -8.48 -8.16 4.17
C LEU A 63 -7.79 -8.66 5.45
N MET A 64 -7.12 -9.81 5.39
CA MET A 64 -6.29 -10.31 6.50
C MET A 64 -5.20 -9.32 6.92
N LEU A 65 -4.55 -8.66 5.96
CA LEU A 65 -3.55 -7.64 6.25
C LEU A 65 -4.15 -6.40 6.93
N VAL A 66 -5.32 -5.94 6.48
CA VAL A 66 -6.04 -4.83 7.13
C VAL A 66 -6.40 -5.18 8.56
N VAL A 67 -6.94 -6.39 8.77
CA VAL A 67 -7.36 -6.83 10.09
C VAL A 67 -6.15 -6.91 11.02
N THR A 68 -5.05 -7.56 10.63
CA THR A 68 -3.85 -7.64 11.49
C THR A 68 -3.29 -6.27 11.83
N LEU A 69 -3.31 -5.35 10.86
CA LEU A 69 -2.86 -3.99 11.04
C LEU A 69 -3.72 -3.22 12.05
N VAL A 70 -5.04 -3.33 11.94
CA VAL A 70 -5.99 -2.76 12.91
C VAL A 70 -5.79 -3.37 14.29
N THR A 71 -5.61 -4.69 14.38
CA THR A 71 -5.36 -5.37 15.67
C THR A 71 -4.07 -4.89 16.33
N ILE A 72 -3.00 -4.70 15.55
CA ILE A 72 -1.74 -4.12 16.05
C ILE A 72 -1.98 -2.70 16.56
N CYS A 73 -2.71 -1.86 15.82
CA CYS A 73 -3.05 -0.51 16.26
C CYS A 73 -3.86 -0.49 17.56
N CYS A 74 -4.91 -1.32 17.65
CA CYS A 74 -5.71 -1.45 18.86
C CYS A 74 -4.87 -1.93 20.06
N GLY A 75 -4.01 -2.92 19.85
CA GLY A 75 -3.07 -3.41 20.88
C GLY A 75 -2.10 -2.32 21.34
N LEU A 76 -1.56 -1.53 20.39
CA LEU A 76 -0.66 -0.42 20.72
C LEU A 76 -1.36 0.68 21.50
N ILE A 77 -2.59 1.04 21.12
CA ILE A 77 -3.40 2.04 21.83
C ILE A 77 -3.74 1.57 23.24
N ALA A 78 -4.07 0.28 23.42
CA ALA A 78 -4.37 -0.29 24.73
C ALA A 78 -3.16 -0.34 25.65
N ALA A 79 -1.97 -0.66 25.13
CA ALA A 79 -0.73 -0.73 25.92
C ALA A 79 -0.12 0.66 26.19
N ALA A 80 -0.14 1.54 25.20
CA ALA A 80 0.48 2.87 25.27
C ALA A 80 -0.27 3.85 24.35
N PRO A 81 -1.33 4.52 24.84
CA PRO A 81 -2.16 5.41 24.01
C PRO A 81 -1.35 6.55 23.37
N GLY A 82 -0.29 7.01 24.04
CA GLY A 82 0.63 8.02 23.52
C GLY A 82 1.39 7.59 22.26
N LEU A 83 1.64 6.29 22.07
CA LEU A 83 2.31 5.75 20.86
C LEU A 83 1.30 5.29 19.81
N GLY A 84 0.13 4.79 20.21
CA GLY A 84 -0.88 4.24 19.30
C GLY A 84 -1.45 5.28 18.32
N ILE A 85 -1.71 6.50 18.79
CA ILE A 85 -2.25 7.59 17.95
C ILE A 85 -1.27 8.00 16.84
N PRO A 86 -0.02 8.41 17.13
CA PRO A 86 0.91 8.82 16.07
C PRO A 86 1.22 7.67 15.10
N PHE A 87 1.33 6.43 15.62
CA PHE A 87 1.51 5.25 14.77
C PHE A 87 0.35 5.08 13.78
N SER A 88 -0.90 5.24 14.24
CA SER A 88 -2.10 5.11 13.39
C SER A 88 -2.16 6.19 12.31
N VAL A 89 -1.86 7.45 12.66
CA VAL A 89 -1.82 8.58 11.70
C VAL A 89 -0.79 8.32 10.59
N LEU A 90 0.34 7.72 10.93
CA LEU A 90 1.40 7.40 9.97
C LEU A 90 1.08 6.18 9.11
N LEU A 91 0.31 5.24 9.65
CA LEU A 91 -0.09 4.03 8.94
C LEU A 91 -1.02 4.32 7.76
N VAL A 92 -1.93 5.29 7.92
CA VAL A 92 -2.93 5.65 6.91
C VAL A 92 -2.30 5.99 5.55
N PRO A 93 -1.36 6.95 5.42
CA PRO A 93 -0.78 7.29 4.13
C PRO A 93 0.02 6.14 3.50
N VAL A 94 0.65 5.31 4.32
CA VAL A 94 1.39 4.11 3.87
C VAL A 94 0.42 3.10 3.28
N PHE A 95 -0.65 2.82 4.02
CA PHE A 95 -1.69 1.89 3.61
C PHE A 95 -2.41 2.37 2.34
N VAL A 96 -2.77 3.65 2.27
CA VAL A 96 -3.38 4.28 1.08
C VAL A 96 -2.45 4.16 -0.13
N ARG A 97 -1.15 4.43 0.04
CA ARG A 97 -0.17 4.31 -1.06
C ARG A 97 -0.06 2.87 -1.55
N THR A 98 0.06 1.90 -0.64
CA THR A 98 0.14 0.49 -1.01
C THR A 98 -1.12 0.05 -1.75
N MET A 99 -2.31 0.47 -1.29
CA MET A 99 -3.58 0.20 -1.97
C MET A 99 -3.66 0.81 -3.36
N LEU A 100 -3.23 2.06 -3.54
CA LEU A 100 -3.22 2.72 -4.85
C LEU A 100 -2.28 2.02 -5.84
N VAL A 101 -1.09 1.60 -5.39
CA VAL A 101 -0.12 0.88 -6.24
C VAL A 101 -0.66 -0.49 -6.66
N ILE A 102 -1.23 -1.25 -5.70
CA ILE A 102 -1.84 -2.56 -5.99
C ILE A 102 -3.00 -2.40 -6.96
N ARG A 103 -3.88 -1.42 -6.74
CA ARG A 103 -5.02 -1.14 -7.61
C ARG A 103 -4.60 -0.77 -9.02
N ARG A 104 -3.58 0.08 -9.16
CA ARG A 104 -3.08 0.51 -10.46
C ARG A 104 -2.44 -0.65 -11.25
N ARG A 105 -1.65 -1.51 -10.60
CA ARG A 105 -1.09 -2.71 -11.24
C ARG A 105 -2.16 -3.73 -11.62
N SER A 106 -3.17 -3.91 -10.77
CA SER A 106 -4.32 -4.76 -11.08
C SER A 106 -5.08 -4.29 -12.31
N GLN A 107 -5.21 -2.98 -12.52
CA GLN A 107 -5.84 -2.41 -13.73
C GLN A 107 -5.03 -2.66 -15.00
N GLN A 108 -3.72 -2.88 -14.89
CA GLN A 108 -2.82 -3.15 -16.02
C GLN A 108 -2.74 -4.63 -16.39
N GLY A 109 -3.52 -5.51 -15.73
CA GLY A 109 -3.59 -6.94 -16.08
C GLY A 109 -2.32 -7.75 -15.77
N ARG A 110 -1.32 -7.16 -15.10
CA ARG A 110 -0.10 -7.87 -14.66
C ARG A 110 -0.26 -8.25 -13.17
N PRO A 111 -0.69 -9.48 -12.83
CA PRO A 111 -0.81 -9.89 -11.45
C PRO A 111 0.58 -9.88 -10.81
N PRO A 112 0.82 -9.07 -9.76
CA PRO A 112 2.15 -8.95 -9.18
C PRO A 112 2.57 -10.27 -8.54
N SER A 113 3.80 -10.69 -8.80
CA SER A 113 4.36 -11.92 -8.21
C SER A 113 4.41 -11.81 -6.68
N ARG A 114 4.37 -12.95 -5.97
CA ARG A 114 4.38 -12.96 -4.50
C ARG A 114 5.61 -12.25 -3.91
N GLY A 115 6.78 -12.43 -4.53
CA GLY A 115 8.02 -11.75 -4.11
C GLY A 115 7.97 -10.24 -4.34
N GLU A 116 7.37 -9.81 -5.45
CA GLU A 116 7.27 -8.38 -5.78
C GLU A 116 6.30 -7.64 -4.85
N LYS A 117 5.23 -8.31 -4.41
CA LYS A 117 4.33 -7.79 -3.36
C LYS A 117 5.07 -7.56 -2.04
N ALA A 118 5.92 -8.51 -1.62
CA ALA A 118 6.69 -8.38 -0.40
C ALA A 118 7.71 -7.22 -0.48
N GLN A 119 8.37 -7.06 -1.62
CA GLN A 119 9.32 -5.96 -1.84
C GLN A 119 8.63 -4.59 -1.83
N LEU A 120 7.45 -4.46 -2.44
CA LEU A 120 6.63 -3.24 -2.38
C LEU A 120 6.21 -2.91 -0.94
N LEU A 121 5.86 -3.94 -0.15
CA LEU A 121 5.50 -3.75 1.25
C LEU A 121 6.70 -3.31 2.09
N ALA A 122 7.83 -4.00 1.98
CA ALA A 122 9.06 -3.69 2.71
C ALA A 122 9.59 -2.29 2.39
N THR A 123 9.54 -1.88 1.13
CA THR A 123 9.98 -0.54 0.73
C THR A 123 9.02 0.55 1.21
N SER A 124 7.71 0.30 1.21
CA SER A 124 6.72 1.24 1.76
C SER A 124 6.88 1.38 3.27
N PHE A 125 7.13 0.27 3.97
CA PHE A 125 7.39 0.25 5.41
C PHE A 125 8.69 0.97 5.77
N GLY A 126 9.77 0.77 5.02
CA GLY A 126 11.03 1.48 5.24
C GLY A 126 10.90 3.00 5.07
N VAL A 127 10.14 3.45 4.07
CA VAL A 127 9.83 4.88 3.89
C VAL A 127 8.97 5.40 5.04
N ALA A 128 7.98 4.64 5.49
CA ALA A 128 7.17 5.00 6.66
C ALA A 128 8.00 5.15 7.93
N ALA A 129 8.87 4.17 8.19
CA ALA A 129 9.72 4.12 9.37
C ALA A 129 10.73 5.27 9.38
N THR A 130 11.32 5.59 8.23
CA THR A 130 12.24 6.74 8.11
C THR A 130 11.52 8.06 8.35
N VAL A 131 10.32 8.25 7.81
CA VAL A 131 9.50 9.44 8.09
C VAL A 131 9.13 9.52 9.58
N LEU A 132 8.79 8.41 10.21
CA LEU A 132 8.52 8.34 11.65
C LEU A 132 9.74 8.76 12.47
N VAL A 133 10.92 8.22 12.17
CA VAL A 133 12.15 8.56 12.89
C VAL A 133 12.45 10.06 12.76
N VAL A 134 12.36 10.62 11.54
CA VAL A 134 12.56 12.06 11.30
C VAL A 134 11.54 12.90 12.07
N LEU A 135 10.27 12.47 12.10
CA LEU A 135 9.23 13.18 12.84
C LEU A 135 9.50 13.16 14.35
N CYS A 136 9.83 11.99 14.91
CA CYS A 136 10.14 11.83 16.33
C CYS A 136 11.36 12.65 16.75
N THR A 137 12.43 12.65 15.95
CA THR A 137 13.62 13.44 16.26
C THR A 137 13.34 14.93 16.14
N ALA A 138 12.58 15.37 15.13
CA ALA A 138 12.18 16.76 14.99
C ALA A 138 11.30 17.23 16.15
N SER A 139 10.31 16.44 16.57
CA SER A 139 9.44 16.78 17.71
C SER A 139 10.19 16.80 19.03
N ALA A 140 11.08 15.82 19.26
CA ALA A 140 11.90 15.78 20.47
C ALA A 140 12.88 16.97 20.54
N GLY A 141 13.50 17.32 19.40
CA GLY A 141 14.37 18.48 19.29
C GLY A 141 13.62 19.79 19.53
N ALA A 142 12.43 19.94 18.95
CA ALA A 142 11.58 21.12 19.17
C ALA A 142 11.15 21.25 20.64
N PHE A 143 10.71 20.15 21.26
CA PHE A 143 10.29 20.15 22.66
C PHE A 143 11.46 20.47 23.61
N ALA A 144 12.60 19.80 23.42
CA ALA A 144 13.81 20.08 24.19
C ALA A 144 14.23 21.55 24.01
N GLY A 145 14.28 22.06 22.78
CA GLY A 145 14.61 23.45 22.50
C GLY A 145 13.70 24.45 23.23
N VAL A 146 12.39 24.21 23.26
CA VAL A 146 11.42 25.06 23.99
C VAL A 146 11.64 24.98 25.50
N CYS A 147 11.73 23.78 26.07
CA CYS A 147 11.91 23.61 27.52
C CYS A 147 13.23 24.20 28.03
N PHE A 148 14.34 23.92 27.35
CA PHE A 148 15.65 24.45 27.73
C PHE A 148 15.76 25.95 27.47
N GLY A 149 15.14 26.46 26.39
CA GLY A 149 15.07 27.89 26.14
C GLY A 149 14.33 28.64 27.25
N LEU A 150 13.20 28.10 27.72
CA LEU A 150 12.47 28.64 28.86
C LEU A 150 13.28 28.59 30.16
N ALA A 151 13.96 27.47 30.44
CA ALA A 151 14.81 27.34 31.62
C ALA A 151 15.98 28.35 31.62
N ALA A 152 16.60 28.56 30.46
CA ALA A 152 17.71 29.51 30.32
C ALA A 152 17.27 30.98 30.53
N ILE A 153 16.02 31.33 30.21
CA ILE A 153 15.48 32.66 30.49
C ILE A 153 15.29 32.89 32.00
N ILE A 154 14.99 31.83 32.75
CA ILE A 154 14.70 31.90 34.18
C ILE A 154 15.99 31.88 35.01
N ASP A 155 17.02 31.15 34.60
CA ASP A 155 18.27 30.96 35.36
C ASP A 155 19.50 31.51 34.63
N ALA A 156 20.07 32.62 35.13
CA ALA A 156 21.22 33.29 34.53
C ALA A 156 22.55 32.49 34.62
N ARG A 157 22.57 31.32 35.30
CA ARG A 157 23.76 30.46 35.43
C ARG A 157 23.87 29.36 34.38
N LEU A 158 22.91 29.24 33.47
CA LEU A 158 22.85 28.19 32.44
C LEU A 158 23.32 28.64 31.05
N GLU A 159 24.03 29.78 30.93
CA GLU A 159 24.39 30.38 29.64
C GLU A 159 25.12 29.41 28.68
N ASP A 160 26.05 28.58 29.19
CA ASP A 160 26.78 27.59 28.37
C ASP A 160 25.90 26.44 27.84
N LEU A 161 24.92 25.99 28.63
CA LEU A 161 23.99 24.93 28.23
C LEU A 161 22.95 25.46 27.24
N GLY A 162 22.46 26.69 27.45
CA GLY A 162 21.53 27.36 26.53
C GLY A 162 22.10 27.48 25.12
N PHE A 163 23.37 27.86 24.98
CA PHE A 163 24.01 28.00 23.67
C PHE A 163 24.13 26.66 22.91
N LEU A 164 24.48 25.57 23.61
CA LEU A 164 24.61 24.24 23.01
C LEU A 164 23.26 23.70 22.51
N PHE A 165 22.17 23.95 23.24
CA PHE A 165 20.83 23.56 22.79
C PHE A 165 20.32 24.42 21.62
N ILE A 166 20.52 25.74 21.66
CA ILE A 166 20.14 26.62 20.55
C ILE A 166 20.87 26.19 19.27
N THR A 167 22.19 25.98 19.33
CA THR A 167 22.96 25.53 18.16
C THR A 167 22.52 24.15 17.68
N ALA A 168 22.26 23.19 18.58
CA ALA A 168 21.75 21.87 18.20
C ALA A 168 20.38 21.96 17.48
N THR A 169 19.46 22.81 17.97
CA THR A 169 18.14 22.99 17.35
C THR A 169 18.24 23.68 15.99
N VAL A 170 19.10 24.70 15.89
CA VAL A 170 19.37 25.45 14.66
C VAL A 170 20.01 24.57 13.58
N VAL A 171 20.79 23.55 13.95
CA VAL A 171 21.38 22.58 13.01
C VAL A 171 20.42 21.43 12.68
N ALA A 172 19.66 20.94 13.66
CA ALA A 172 18.73 19.84 13.47
C ALA A 172 17.54 20.21 12.56
N ALA A 173 17.04 21.45 12.65
CA ALA A 173 15.94 21.93 11.82
C ALA A 173 16.25 21.88 10.31
N PRO A 174 17.32 22.50 9.79
CA PRO A 174 17.65 22.46 8.37
C PRO A 174 18.01 21.04 7.91
N LEU A 175 18.70 20.23 8.73
CA LEU A 175 18.95 18.82 8.41
C LEU A 175 17.64 18.03 8.24
N SER A 176 16.65 18.26 9.10
CA SER A 176 15.34 17.62 9.00
C SER A 176 14.59 18.06 7.74
N VAL A 177 14.67 19.35 7.37
CA VAL A 177 14.07 19.87 6.13
C VAL A 177 14.75 19.27 4.89
N VAL A 178 16.08 19.19 4.88
CA VAL A 178 16.84 18.57 3.78
C VAL A 178 16.50 17.08 3.66
N ALA A 179 16.42 16.35 4.78
CA ALA A 179 16.04 14.95 4.80
C ALA A 179 14.61 14.75 4.26
N LEU A 180 13.66 15.59 4.69
CA LEU A 180 12.27 15.55 4.21
C LEU A 180 12.20 15.84 2.71
N TRP A 181 12.89 16.89 2.25
CA TRP A 181 12.94 17.25 0.83
C TRP A 181 13.52 16.13 -0.02
N TRP A 182 14.61 15.51 0.45
CA TRP A 182 15.24 14.39 -0.24
C TRP A 182 14.34 13.16 -0.28
N CYS A 183 13.64 12.86 0.82
CA CYS A 183 12.67 11.77 0.90
C CYS A 183 11.49 11.99 -0.06
N VAL A 184 10.90 13.19 -0.08
CA VAL A 184 9.82 13.55 -1.02
C VAL A 184 10.29 13.48 -2.47
N ARG A 185 11.49 13.98 -2.77
CA ARG A 185 12.09 13.92 -4.10
C ARG A 185 12.32 12.47 -4.54
N TRP A 186 12.80 11.61 -3.64
CA TRP A 186 13.02 10.19 -3.91
C TRP A 186 11.70 9.45 -4.14
N ILE A 187 10.67 9.72 -3.32
CA ILE A 187 9.31 9.20 -3.49
C ILE A 187 8.74 9.58 -4.86
N ARG A 188 8.86 10.85 -5.27
CA ARG A 188 8.40 11.34 -6.58
C ARG A 188 9.18 10.71 -7.73
N ALA A 189 10.49 10.58 -7.60
CA ALA A 189 11.34 9.95 -8.62
C ALA A 189 11.01 8.46 -8.79
N ARG A 190 10.73 7.76 -7.68
CA ARG A 190 10.31 6.36 -7.71
C ARG A 190 8.93 6.20 -8.33
N TRP A 191 7.98 7.07 -7.97
CA TRP A 191 6.65 7.08 -8.60
C TRP A 191 6.75 7.23 -10.12
N ARG A 192 7.58 8.16 -10.62
CA ARG A 192 7.80 8.30 -12.07
C ARG A 192 8.29 7.02 -12.73
N ARG A 193 9.29 6.36 -12.12
CA ARG A 193 9.81 5.06 -12.60
C ARG A 193 8.75 3.97 -12.59
N ASP A 194 7.92 3.90 -11.55
CA ASP A 194 6.86 2.89 -11.46
C ASP A 194 5.71 3.16 -12.45
N THR A 195 5.56 4.40 -12.96
CA THR A 195 4.50 4.78 -13.89
C THR A 195 4.89 4.78 -15.36
N GLN A 196 6.18 4.93 -15.67
CA GLN A 196 6.69 4.81 -17.03
C GLN A 196 6.86 3.33 -17.34
N LEU A 197 5.78 2.71 -17.83
CA LEU A 197 5.89 1.38 -18.46
C LEU A 197 6.72 1.53 -19.74
N PRO A 198 7.61 0.58 -20.06
CA PRO A 198 8.17 0.49 -21.40
C PRO A 198 7.00 0.34 -22.39
N GLU A 199 6.92 1.26 -23.35
CA GLU A 199 6.06 1.12 -24.52
C GLU A 199 6.73 0.07 -25.42
N ASP A 200 6.30 -1.18 -25.25
CA ASP A 200 6.65 -2.29 -26.13
C ASP A 200 5.69 -2.34 -27.34
#